data_AF-A0A7H0F2J1-F1
#
_entry.id   AF-A0A7H0F2J1-F1
#
_cell.length_a   1.000
_cell.length_b   1.000
_cell.length_c   1.000
_cell.angle_alpha   90.00
_cell.angle_beta   90.00
_cell.angle_gamma   90.00
#
_symmetry.space_group_name_H-M   'P 1'
#
loop_
_entity.id
_entity.type
_entity.pdbx_description
1 polymer ?
#
loop_
_entity_poly.entity_id
_entity_poly.type
_entity_poly.pdbx_seq_one_letter_code
_entity_poly.pdbx_strand_id
1 'polypeptide(L)'
;MDKQLTKTEIAVHWIPLLALVIIIVVPITIFTVDMVNISDPYVKNVLSLVGDPERGEAIFRTNCAGCHGWQGNGLVGPSLKDVSKRKSTYGLIHQVISGETPPMPKFQPGLQEMADLLSYLEGI
;
A
#
# COMPACT_ATOMS: atom_id res chain seq x y z
N MET A 1 -50.34 18.98 -28.29
CA MET A 1 -50.13 18.98 -26.83
C MET A 1 -49.00 18.00 -26.50
N ASP A 2 -47.80 18.21 -27.06
CA ASP A 2 -46.87 17.09 -27.34
C ASP A 2 -45.43 17.35 -26.89
N LYS A 3 -45.12 18.55 -26.37
CA LYS A 3 -43.74 18.96 -26.03
C LYS A 3 -43.25 18.54 -24.63
N GLN A 4 -44.13 18.12 -23.72
CA GLN A 4 -43.75 17.76 -22.34
C GLN A 4 -43.39 16.26 -22.17
N LEU A 5 -43.86 15.38 -23.07
CA LEU A 5 -43.57 13.95 -23.00
C LEU A 5 -42.12 13.62 -23.36
N THR A 6 -41.51 14.38 -24.29
CA THR A 6 -40.13 14.12 -24.74
C THR A 6 -39.07 14.52 -23.70
N LYS A 7 -39.29 15.62 -22.96
CA LYS A 7 -38.30 16.13 -21.99
C LYS A 7 -38.11 15.19 -20.79
N THR A 8 -39.18 14.55 -20.33
CA THR A 8 -39.14 13.61 -19.21
C THR A 8 -38.56 12.26 -19.61
N GLU A 9 -38.87 11.74 -20.80
CA GLU A 9 -38.25 10.49 -21.29
C GLU A 9 -36.75 10.66 -21.57
N ILE A 10 -36.34 11.79 -22.16
CA ILE A 10 -34.91 12.11 -22.36
C ILE A 10 -34.19 12.15 -21.00
N ALA A 11 -34.75 12.81 -19.99
CA ALA A 11 -34.14 12.86 -18.66
C ALA A 11 -34.04 11.47 -18.00
N VAL A 12 -35.04 10.61 -18.16
CA VAL A 12 -35.07 9.26 -17.57
C VAL A 12 -34.10 8.29 -18.23
N HIS A 13 -33.85 8.41 -19.55
CA HIS A 13 -32.88 7.55 -20.24
C HIS A 13 -31.41 7.92 -20.00
N TRP A 14 -31.12 9.17 -19.65
CA TRP A 14 -29.74 9.63 -19.43
C TRP A 14 -29.22 9.27 -18.03
N ILE A 15 -30.11 9.17 -17.04
CA ILE A 15 -29.76 8.73 -15.67
C ILE A 15 -29.10 7.33 -15.64
N PRO A 16 -29.66 6.26 -16.25
CA PRO A 16 -29.04 4.94 -16.23
C PRO A 16 -27.76 4.89 -17.07
N LEU A 17 -27.65 5.68 -18.16
CA LEU A 17 -26.41 5.78 -18.93
C LEU A 17 -25.28 6.44 -18.12
N LEU A 18 -25.58 7.52 -17.40
CA LEU A 18 -24.61 8.16 -16.50
C LEU A 18 -24.21 7.23 -15.35
N ALA A 19 -25.17 6.50 -14.78
CA ALA A 19 -24.88 5.50 -13.74
C ALA A 19 -23.97 4.38 -14.28
N LEU A 20 -24.23 3.86 -15.49
CA LEU A 20 -23.39 2.85 -16.14
C LEU A 20 -21.96 3.39 -16.41
N VAL A 21 -21.84 4.62 -16.89
CA VAL A 21 -20.54 5.27 -17.11
C VAL A 21 -19.76 5.39 -15.80
N ILE A 22 -20.40 5.80 -14.71
CA ILE A 22 -19.74 5.86 -13.39
C ILE A 22 -19.32 4.45 -12.93
N ILE A 23 -20.19 3.45 -13.09
CA ILE A 23 -19.89 2.04 -12.74
C ILE A 23 -18.73 1.47 -13.54
N ILE A 24 -18.47 1.95 -14.76
CA ILE A 24 -17.34 1.50 -15.58
C ILE A 24 -16.09 2.35 -15.29
N VAL A 25 -16.22 3.67 -15.29
CA VAL A 25 -15.09 4.60 -15.15
C VAL A 25 -14.48 4.51 -13.75
N VAL A 26 -15.27 4.44 -12.69
CA VAL A 26 -14.76 4.38 -11.31
C VAL A 26 -13.84 3.17 -11.09
N PRO A 27 -14.24 1.91 -11.36
CA PRO A 27 -13.33 0.78 -11.21
C PRO A 27 -12.14 0.84 -12.17
N ILE A 28 -12.29 1.35 -13.40
CA ILE A 28 -11.15 1.57 -14.30
C ILE A 28 -10.16 2.57 -13.70
N THR A 29 -10.64 3.66 -13.10
CA THR A 29 -9.76 4.66 -12.44
C THR A 29 -9.08 4.09 -11.20
N ILE A 30 -9.78 3.31 -10.37
CA ILE A 30 -9.19 2.62 -9.22
C ILE A 30 -8.11 1.65 -9.69
N PHE A 31 -8.43 0.81 -10.67
CA PHE A 31 -7.51 -0.18 -11.21
C PHE A 31 -6.25 0.44 -11.84
N THR A 32 -6.40 1.55 -12.57
CA THR A 32 -5.26 2.25 -13.17
C THR A 32 -4.37 2.91 -12.12
N VAL A 33 -4.93 3.51 -11.06
CA VAL A 33 -4.16 4.08 -9.93
C VAL A 33 -3.39 2.98 -9.19
N ASP A 34 -4.03 1.84 -8.90
CA ASP A 34 -3.37 0.71 -8.24
C ASP A 34 -2.21 0.16 -9.10
N MET A 35 -2.38 0.05 -10.42
CA MET A 35 -1.31 -0.38 -11.33
C MET A 35 -0.13 0.60 -11.38
N VAL A 36 -0.37 1.92 -11.34
CA VAL A 36 0.70 2.93 -11.34
C VAL A 36 1.52 2.86 -10.05
N ASN A 37 0.87 2.64 -8.91
CA ASN A 37 1.54 2.49 -7.61
C ASN A 37 2.47 1.25 -7.56
N ILE A 38 2.06 0.13 -8.19
CA ILE A 38 2.89 -1.08 -8.32
C ILE A 38 4.08 -0.84 -9.27
N SER A 39 4.00 0.17 -10.14
CA SER A 39 5.04 0.49 -11.12
C SER A 39 6.21 1.30 -10.55
N ASP A 40 6.23 1.60 -9.25
CA ASP A 40 7.33 2.31 -8.59
C ASP A 40 8.66 1.57 -8.83
N PRO A 41 9.65 2.19 -9.52
CA PRO A 41 10.96 1.58 -9.76
C PRO A 41 11.66 1.12 -8.48
N TYR A 42 11.48 1.83 -7.36
CA TYR A 42 12.05 1.45 -6.08
C TYR A 42 11.51 0.11 -5.61
N VAL A 43 10.18 -0.03 -5.54
CA VAL A 43 9.51 -1.28 -5.14
C VAL A 43 9.96 -2.42 -6.05
N LYS A 44 9.91 -2.22 -7.37
CA LYS A 44 10.29 -3.25 -8.34
C LYS A 44 11.73 -3.73 -8.12
N ASN A 45 12.66 -2.81 -7.89
CA ASN A 45 14.06 -3.14 -7.68
C ASN A 45 14.28 -3.84 -6.32
N VAL A 46 13.62 -3.41 -5.25
CA VAL A 46 13.64 -4.10 -3.95
C VAL A 46 13.17 -5.55 -4.10
N LEU A 47 12.02 -5.75 -4.76
CA LEU A 47 11.42 -7.09 -4.93
C LEU A 47 12.24 -8.02 -5.83
N SER A 48 13.17 -7.49 -6.62
CA SER A 48 14.08 -8.30 -7.44
C SER A 48 15.31 -8.81 -6.69
N LEU A 49 15.54 -8.32 -5.46
CA LEU A 49 16.69 -8.68 -4.64
C LEU A 49 16.32 -9.82 -3.68
N VAL A 50 17.32 -10.64 -3.36
CA VAL A 50 17.23 -11.63 -2.28
C VAL A 50 17.68 -10.94 -1.00
N GLY A 51 16.81 -10.91 0.02
CA GLY A 51 17.11 -10.34 1.32
C GLY A 51 17.85 -11.32 2.24
N ASP A 52 18.67 -10.78 3.12
CA ASP A 52 19.35 -11.47 4.21
C ASP A 52 18.66 -11.14 5.55
N PRO A 53 18.01 -12.11 6.22
CA PRO A 53 17.27 -11.85 7.45
C PRO A 53 18.17 -11.46 8.64
N GLU A 54 19.45 -11.86 8.67
CA GLU A 54 20.37 -11.45 9.74
C GLU A 54 20.71 -9.96 9.62
N ARG A 55 20.92 -9.48 8.39
CA ARG A 55 21.08 -8.04 8.11
C ARG A 55 19.79 -7.28 8.38
N GLY A 56 18.65 -7.87 8.00
CA GLY A 56 17.33 -7.32 8.28
C GLY A 56 17.07 -7.13 9.78
N GLU A 57 17.49 -8.08 10.62
CA GLU A 57 17.42 -7.96 12.07
C GLU A 57 18.24 -6.75 12.56
N ALA A 58 19.46 -6.58 12.07
CA ALA A 58 20.32 -5.47 12.46
C ALA A 58 19.69 -4.11 12.10
N ILE A 59 19.08 -4.01 10.90
CA ILE A 59 18.35 -2.82 10.45
C ILE A 59 17.14 -2.57 11.36
N PHE A 60 16.36 -3.61 11.64
CA PHE A 60 15.19 -3.54 12.50
C PHE A 60 15.54 -3.07 13.92
N ARG A 61 16.59 -3.65 14.51
CA ARG A 61 17.03 -3.30 15.87
C ARG A 61 17.53 -1.87 15.99
N THR A 62 18.18 -1.37 14.94
CA THR A 62 18.70 0.00 14.90
C THR A 62 17.59 1.03 14.70
N ASN A 63 16.63 0.76 13.82
CA ASN A 63 15.69 1.79 13.33
C ASN A 63 14.24 1.61 13.81
N CYS A 64 13.81 0.39 14.13
CA CYS A 64 12.39 0.05 14.33
C CYS A 64 12.08 -0.41 15.76
N ALA A 65 13.01 -1.14 16.39
CA ALA A 65 12.80 -1.77 17.70
C ALA A 65 12.53 -0.76 18.82
N GLY A 66 13.02 0.48 18.71
CA GLY A 66 12.76 1.54 19.69
C GLY A 66 11.26 1.84 19.87
N CYS A 67 10.46 1.65 18.82
CA CYS A 67 9.00 1.82 18.88
C CYS A 67 8.24 0.50 18.83
N HIS A 68 8.72 -0.49 18.08
CA HIS A 68 8.01 -1.76 17.86
C HIS A 68 8.47 -2.90 18.79
N GLY A 69 9.35 -2.62 19.76
CA GLY A 69 9.90 -3.61 20.68
C GLY A 69 11.05 -4.41 20.07
N TRP A 70 11.94 -4.92 20.93
CA TRP A 70 13.17 -5.61 20.52
C TRP A 70 12.93 -6.82 19.60
N GLN A 71 11.87 -7.56 19.88
CA GLN A 71 11.47 -8.75 19.11
C GLN A 71 10.28 -8.46 18.17
N GLY A 72 9.95 -7.19 17.93
CA GLY A 72 8.75 -6.80 17.18
C GLY A 72 7.44 -7.05 17.92
N ASN A 73 7.46 -7.18 19.24
CA ASN A 73 6.31 -7.49 20.08
C ASN A 73 5.41 -6.28 20.40
N GLY A 74 5.77 -5.09 19.92
CA GLY A 74 5.08 -3.82 20.19
C GLY A 74 5.57 -3.14 21.45
N LEU A 75 5.58 -1.80 21.44
CA LEU A 75 5.89 -0.97 22.61
C LEU A 75 5.09 0.34 22.53
N VAL A 76 5.56 1.28 21.72
CA VAL A 76 4.85 2.52 21.37
C VAL A 76 4.08 2.32 20.06
N GLY A 77 4.75 1.70 19.09
CA GLY A 77 4.15 1.21 17.86
C GLY A 77 3.54 -0.19 18.06
N PRO A 78 2.66 -0.62 17.15
CA PRO A 78 2.01 -1.92 17.21
C PRO A 78 3.01 -3.07 17.08
N SER A 79 2.58 -4.27 17.49
CA SER A 79 3.33 -5.50 17.24
C SER A 79 3.48 -5.76 15.73
N LEU A 80 4.69 -6.15 15.34
CA LEU A 80 5.08 -6.55 14.00
C LEU A 80 5.22 -8.07 13.84
N LYS A 81 4.95 -8.84 14.90
CA LYS A 81 4.75 -10.29 14.82
C LYS A 81 3.77 -10.65 13.73
N ASP A 82 4.11 -11.56 12.83
CA ASP A 82 3.31 -12.01 11.69
C ASP A 82 2.84 -10.88 10.75
N VAL A 83 3.54 -9.74 10.69
CA VAL A 83 3.08 -8.60 9.89
C VAL A 83 3.02 -8.94 8.39
N SER A 84 3.88 -9.82 7.91
CA SER A 84 3.87 -10.39 6.56
C SER A 84 2.59 -11.16 6.22
N LYS A 85 1.88 -11.70 7.23
CA LYS A 85 0.57 -12.34 7.03
C LYS A 85 -0.58 -11.34 6.95
N ARG A 86 -0.38 -10.11 7.44
CA ARG A 86 -1.42 -9.06 7.51
C ARG A 86 -1.27 -7.98 6.44
N LYS A 87 -0.06 -7.77 5.92
CA LYS A 87 0.25 -6.77 4.89
C LYS A 87 1.04 -7.43 3.78
N SER A 88 0.73 -7.04 2.54
CA SER A 88 1.54 -7.42 1.38
C SER A 88 2.94 -6.79 1.49
N THR A 89 3.91 -7.38 0.77
CA THR A 89 5.28 -6.83 0.70
C THR A 89 5.29 -5.38 0.20
N TYR A 90 4.48 -5.05 -0.81
CA TYR A 90 4.26 -3.66 -1.23
C TYR A 90 3.73 -2.79 -0.09
N GLY A 91 2.70 -3.26 0.63
CA GLY A 91 2.12 -2.52 1.75
C GLY A 91 3.11 -2.29 2.89
N LEU A 92 4.04 -3.22 3.12
CA LEU A 92 5.14 -3.05 4.07
C LEU A 92 6.13 -2.00 3.58
N ILE A 93 6.58 -2.07 2.32
CA ILE A 93 7.48 -1.08 1.73
C ILE A 93 6.85 0.32 1.85
N HIS A 94 5.60 0.46 1.40
CA HIS A 94 4.86 1.71 1.45
C HIS A 94 4.74 2.26 2.87
N GLN A 95 4.41 1.40 3.84
CA GLN A 95 4.31 1.78 5.25
C GLN A 95 5.62 2.35 5.82
N VAL A 96 6.75 1.83 5.36
CA VAL A 96 8.08 2.27 5.82
C VAL A 96 8.49 3.60 5.16
N ILE A 97 8.14 3.82 3.89
CA ILE A 97 8.63 4.97 3.11
C ILE A 97 7.64 6.14 2.98
N SER A 98 6.35 5.95 3.27
CA SER A 98 5.34 6.99 3.03
C SER A 98 5.34 8.07 4.13
N GLY A 99 5.48 7.68 5.39
CA GLY A 99 5.33 8.59 6.54
C GLY A 99 3.88 9.00 6.82
N GLU A 100 2.89 8.30 6.25
CA GLU A 100 1.46 8.64 6.36
C GLU A 100 0.81 8.25 7.70
N THR A 101 1.54 7.57 8.58
CA THR A 101 1.04 7.14 9.90
C THR A 101 1.80 7.76 11.07
N PRO A 102 1.71 9.09 11.31
CA PRO A 102 2.33 9.72 12.49
C PRO A 102 1.89 9.04 13.80
N PRO A 103 2.78 8.94 14.82
CA PRO A 103 4.12 9.53 14.89
C PRO A 103 5.21 8.68 14.21
N MET A 104 4.88 7.59 13.51
CA MET A 104 5.87 6.77 12.80
C MET A 104 6.57 7.63 11.73
N PRO A 105 7.91 7.81 11.82
CA PRO A 105 8.62 8.64 10.87
C PRO A 105 8.71 7.94 9.51
N LYS A 106 8.99 8.74 8.48
CA LYS A 106 9.36 8.23 7.16
C LYS A 106 10.81 7.72 7.17
N PHE A 107 11.03 6.53 6.65
CA PHE A 107 12.37 5.97 6.43
C PHE A 107 12.69 5.91 4.93
N GLN A 108 13.98 5.88 4.59
CA GLN A 108 14.46 5.79 3.20
C GLN A 108 15.61 4.78 3.08
N PRO A 109 15.38 3.49 3.40
CA PRO A 109 16.42 2.48 3.26
C PRO A 109 16.82 2.28 1.79
N GLY A 110 18.07 1.93 1.56
CA GLY A 110 18.55 1.49 0.25
C GLY A 110 17.83 0.23 -0.24
N LEU A 111 18.02 -0.12 -1.52
CA LEU A 111 17.31 -1.25 -2.14
C LEU A 111 17.57 -2.57 -1.40
N GLN A 112 18.84 -2.90 -1.14
CA GLN A 112 19.21 -4.12 -0.43
C GLN A 112 18.79 -4.08 1.04
N GLU A 113 18.92 -2.93 1.70
CA GLU A 113 18.50 -2.77 3.10
C GLU A 113 17.00 -3.03 3.28
N MET A 114 16.17 -2.54 2.35
CA MET A 114 14.75 -2.84 2.36
C MET A 114 14.47 -4.32 2.11
N ALA A 115 15.16 -4.95 1.17
CA ALA A 115 15.02 -6.38 0.92
C ALA A 115 15.39 -7.23 2.15
N ASP A 116 16.52 -6.91 2.78
CA ASP A 116 16.98 -7.54 4.02
C ASP A 116 15.95 -7.36 5.15
N LEU A 117 15.44 -6.14 5.35
CA LEU A 117 14.41 -5.84 6.34
C LEU A 117 13.13 -6.65 6.09
N LEU A 118 12.67 -6.75 4.84
CA LEU A 118 11.48 -7.53 4.50
C LEU A 118 11.67 -9.01 4.79
N SER A 119 12.84 -9.60 4.45
CA SER A 119 13.14 -11.00 4.78
C SER A 119 13.16 -11.26 6.28
N TYR A 120 13.61 -10.30 7.10
CA TYR A 120 13.47 -10.42 8.56
C TYR A 120 12.01 -10.33 9.02
N LEU A 121 11.23 -9.37 8.49
CA LEU A 121 9.81 -9.20 8.83
C LEU A 121 8.94 -10.40 8.43
N GLU A 122 9.36 -11.20 7.45
CA GLU A 122 8.70 -12.47 7.11
C GLU A 122 8.85 -13.53 8.20
N GLY A 123 9.94 -13.50 8.96
CA GLY A 123 10.28 -14.51 9.96
C GLY A 123 9.86 -14.20 11.39
N ILE A 124 9.40 -12.98 11.69
CA ILE A 124 9.08 -12.55 13.07
C ILE A 124 7.62 -12.61 13.45
#